data_AF-A0A9P5ZJ55-F1
#
_entry.id   AF-A0A9P5ZJ55-F1
#
_cell.length_a   1.000
_cell.length_b   1.000
_cell.length_c   1.000
_cell.angle_alpha   90.00
_cell.angle_beta   90.00
_cell.angle_gamma   90.00
#
_symmetry.space_group_name_H-M   'P 1'
#
loop_
_entity.id
_entity.type
_entity.pdbx_description
1 polymer ?
#
loop_
_entity_poly.entity_id
_entity_poly.type
_entity_poly.pdbx_seq_one_letter_code
_entity_poly.pdbx_strand_id
1 'polypeptide(L)'
;MVATVLPPTSLNASSTSASPIVGAPARLITATDYLAGISADPHWCNIVAQFVEFEKSLGYLDGKIAVHMLAPGKHRPKEVSTWVKNARAADPVIKNPVTFGVQWWMWYAELQPECRKAVEGHLQRVTPENNEWTELHKGTINGFYGLLASLGWWMKAAEVSGEATETLDTALSDVSWALELMSHAANTKHASPGSEEGAASKKVRID
;
A
#
# COMPACT_ATOMS: atom_id res chain seq x y z
N MET A 1 11.15 -42.02 44.40
CA MET A 1 12.15 -41.00 43.99
C MET A 1 11.57 -40.28 42.78
N VAL A 2 11.18 -39.02 42.95
CA VAL A 2 10.37 -38.25 41.98
C VAL A 2 11.33 -37.44 41.11
N ALA A 3 11.26 -37.62 39.79
CA ALA A 3 12.07 -36.87 38.83
C ALA A 3 11.46 -35.46 38.63
N THR A 4 12.20 -34.43 39.02
CA THR A 4 11.86 -33.02 38.79
C THR A 4 12.11 -32.67 37.33
N VAL A 5 11.04 -32.38 36.58
CA VAL A 5 11.11 -31.82 35.22
C VAL A 5 11.24 -30.30 35.33
N LEU A 6 12.31 -29.75 34.75
CA LEU A 6 12.51 -28.31 34.61
C LEU A 6 11.57 -27.74 33.53
N PRO A 7 11.04 -26.52 33.71
CA PRO A 7 10.21 -25.87 32.69
C PRO A 7 11.08 -25.39 31.50
N PRO A 8 10.52 -25.33 30.28
CA PRO A 8 11.22 -24.83 29.12
C PRO A 8 11.49 -23.33 29.25
N THR A 9 12.75 -22.96 29.06
CA THR A 9 13.24 -21.60 28.87
C THR A 9 12.40 -20.89 27.81
N SER A 10 11.69 -19.84 28.23
CA SER A 10 10.96 -18.95 27.33
C SER A 10 11.96 -18.30 26.36
N LEU A 11 11.85 -18.68 25.09
CA LEU A 11 12.57 -18.03 23.99
C LEU A 11 12.04 -16.60 23.90
N ASN A 12 12.97 -15.68 24.13
CA ASN A 12 12.82 -14.25 24.01
C ASN A 12 12.20 -13.91 22.66
N ALA A 13 10.93 -13.53 22.65
CA ALA A 13 10.32 -12.87 21.50
C ALA A 13 10.94 -11.48 21.41
N SER A 14 11.96 -11.34 20.57
CA SER A 14 12.42 -10.03 20.12
C SER A 14 11.28 -9.40 19.34
N SER A 15 10.43 -8.64 20.04
CA SER A 15 9.52 -7.70 19.43
C SER A 15 10.35 -6.70 18.64
N THR A 16 10.37 -6.84 17.33
CA THR A 16 10.81 -5.79 16.42
C THR A 16 9.83 -4.63 16.60
N SER A 17 10.12 -3.75 17.57
CA SER A 17 9.35 -2.54 17.78
C SER A 17 9.60 -1.62 16.59
N ALA A 18 8.59 -1.45 15.74
CA ALA A 18 8.55 -0.34 14.81
C ALA A 18 8.77 0.94 15.63
N SER A 19 9.81 1.70 15.29
CA SER A 19 10.06 3.01 15.92
C SER A 19 8.77 3.84 15.90
N PRO A 20 8.46 4.59 16.97
CA PRO A 20 7.26 5.42 16.99
C PRO A 20 7.33 6.41 15.82
N ILE A 21 6.38 6.31 14.89
CA ILE A 21 6.26 7.21 13.74
C ILE A 21 5.80 8.56 14.30
N VAL A 22 6.75 9.39 14.71
CA VAL A 22 6.50 10.66 15.40
C VAL A 22 5.61 11.56 14.54
N GLY A 23 4.44 11.94 15.06
CA GLY A 23 3.48 12.81 14.37
C GLY A 23 2.51 12.09 13.42
N ALA A 24 2.59 10.76 13.27
CA ALA A 24 1.62 10.02 12.47
C ALA A 24 0.26 9.92 13.17
N PRO A 25 -0.85 9.90 12.40
CA PRO A 25 -2.17 9.70 12.96
C PRO A 25 -2.32 8.27 13.48
N ALA A 26 -3.11 8.08 14.55
CA ALA A 26 -3.34 6.77 15.17
C ALA A 26 -3.77 5.68 14.18
N ARG A 27 -4.55 6.05 13.13
CA ARG A 27 -4.95 5.13 12.05
C ARG A 27 -3.76 4.50 11.33
N LEU A 28 -2.70 5.27 11.10
CA LEU A 28 -1.53 4.82 10.36
C LEU A 28 -0.69 3.91 11.25
N ILE A 29 -0.55 4.26 12.53
CA ILE A 29 0.12 3.41 13.53
C ILE A 29 -0.58 2.05 13.59
N THR A 30 -1.89 2.02 13.81
CA THR A 30 -2.66 0.76 13.84
C THR A 30 -2.55 -0.03 12.54
N ALA A 31 -2.58 0.64 11.38
CA ALA A 31 -2.42 -0.01 10.08
C ALA A 31 -1.02 -0.62 9.91
N THR A 32 0.03 0.12 10.29
CA THR A 32 1.42 -0.34 10.22
C THR A 32 1.67 -1.49 11.18
N ASP A 33 1.18 -1.43 12.42
CA ASP A 33 1.29 -2.52 13.39
C ASP A 33 0.62 -3.79 12.88
N TYR A 34 -0.58 -3.64 12.31
CA TYR A 34 -1.29 -4.76 11.68
C TYR A 34 -0.48 -5.36 10.53
N LEU A 35 0.00 -4.54 9.59
CA LEU A 35 0.76 -5.02 8.43
C LEU A 35 2.10 -5.65 8.85
N ALA A 36 2.82 -5.05 9.80
CA ALA A 36 4.07 -5.61 10.35
C ALA A 36 3.83 -6.96 11.04
N GLY A 37 2.65 -7.16 11.65
CA GLY A 37 2.24 -8.43 12.22
C GLY A 37 1.89 -9.53 11.20
N ILE A 38 1.85 -9.23 9.89
CA ILE A 38 1.56 -10.23 8.86
C ILE A 38 2.76 -11.15 8.62
N SER A 39 3.98 -10.60 8.53
CA SER A 39 5.20 -11.36 8.26
C SER A 39 6.45 -10.61 8.72
N ALA A 40 7.48 -11.36 9.11
CA ALA A 40 8.82 -10.85 9.42
C ALA A 40 9.76 -10.91 8.20
N ASP A 41 9.26 -11.29 7.03
CA ASP A 41 10.03 -11.30 5.78
C ASP A 41 10.60 -9.90 5.47
N PRO A 42 11.90 -9.77 5.16
CA PRO A 42 12.52 -8.46 4.92
C PRO A 42 11.91 -7.67 3.76
N HIS A 43 11.47 -8.34 2.68
CA HIS A 43 10.86 -7.68 1.53
C HIS A 43 9.50 -7.09 1.93
N TRP A 44 8.71 -7.85 2.69
CA TRP A 44 7.46 -7.36 3.28
C TRP A 44 7.68 -6.17 4.23
N CYS A 45 8.64 -6.27 5.15
CA CYS A 45 8.97 -5.18 6.06
C CYS A 45 9.36 -3.90 5.30
N ASN A 46 10.10 -4.03 4.19
CA ASN A 46 10.44 -2.90 3.33
C ASN A 46 9.20 -2.25 2.69
N ILE A 47 8.26 -3.04 2.17
CA ILE A 47 6.98 -2.54 1.62
C ILE A 47 6.19 -1.77 2.68
N VAL A 48 6.13 -2.29 3.91
CA VAL A 48 5.45 -1.61 5.03
C VAL A 48 6.13 -0.28 5.36
N ALA A 49 7.46 -0.22 5.34
CA ALA A 49 8.20 1.03 5.55
C ALA A 49 7.95 2.04 4.42
N GLN A 50 7.98 1.61 3.16
CA GLN A 50 7.67 2.46 2.00
C GLN A 50 6.23 2.99 2.06
N PHE A 51 5.27 2.19 2.53
CA PHE A 51 3.90 2.63 2.75
C PHE A 51 3.79 3.77 3.76
N VAL A 52 4.57 3.73 4.84
CA VAL A 52 4.62 4.81 5.84
C VAL A 52 5.16 6.10 5.22
N GLU A 53 6.25 6.02 4.44
CA GLU A 53 6.80 7.19 3.74
C GLU A 53 5.84 7.74 2.68
N PHE A 54 5.09 6.87 1.99
CA PHE A 54 4.04 7.28 1.07
C PHE A 54 2.90 8.03 1.78
N GLU A 55 2.37 7.52 2.90
CA GLU A 55 1.33 8.23 3.66
C GLU A 55 1.83 9.57 4.23
N LYS A 56 3.11 9.63 4.61
CA LYS A 56 3.78 10.85 5.05
C LYS A 56 3.95 11.84 3.91
N SER A 57 4.30 11.40 2.70
CA SER A 57 4.44 12.27 1.53
C SER A 57 3.11 12.85 1.07
N LEU A 58 2.00 12.21 1.44
CA LEU A 58 0.64 12.74 1.28
C LEU A 58 0.24 13.74 2.38
N GLY A 59 1.09 14.01 3.37
CA GLY A 59 0.77 14.87 4.51
C GLY A 59 -0.29 14.27 5.44
N TYR A 60 -0.38 12.94 5.50
CA TYR A 60 -1.35 12.21 6.31
C TYR A 60 -2.80 12.62 6.04
N LEU A 61 -3.20 12.66 4.77
CA LEU A 61 -4.56 13.02 4.36
C LEU A 61 -5.61 12.42 5.30
N ASP A 62 -6.44 13.31 5.87
CA ASP A 62 -7.54 12.91 6.73
C ASP A 62 -8.83 12.85 5.91
N GLY A 63 -9.71 11.92 6.30
CA GLY A 63 -11.12 12.06 5.97
C GLY A 63 -11.72 11.07 4.97
N LYS A 64 -13.01 10.88 5.22
CA LYS A 64 -14.02 10.08 4.51
C LYS A 64 -14.37 10.63 3.13
N ILE A 65 -13.46 11.37 2.51
CA ILE A 65 -13.68 11.98 1.20
C ILE A 65 -13.46 10.90 0.15
N ALA A 66 -14.49 10.63 -0.66
CA ALA A 66 -14.47 9.55 -1.65
C ALA A 66 -13.30 9.62 -2.63
N VAL A 67 -12.74 10.82 -2.87
CA VAL A 67 -11.56 11.01 -3.73
C VAL A 67 -10.28 10.39 -3.15
N HIS A 68 -10.22 10.17 -1.83
CA HIS A 68 -9.08 9.55 -1.14
C HIS A 68 -9.31 8.06 -0.86
N MET A 69 -10.35 7.44 -1.43
CA MET A 69 -10.59 6.01 -1.30
C MET A 69 -10.23 5.30 -2.61
N LEU A 70 -9.55 4.15 -2.51
CA LEU A 70 -9.37 3.29 -3.69
C LEU A 70 -10.75 2.99 -4.25
N ALA A 71 -10.92 3.22 -5.56
CA ALA A 71 -12.16 2.91 -6.23
C ALA A 71 -12.53 1.44 -5.96
N PRO A 72 -13.81 1.12 -5.71
CA PRO A 72 -14.26 -0.24 -5.52
C PRO A 72 -13.74 -1.19 -6.59
N GLY A 73 -13.52 -0.72 -7.83
CA GLY A 73 -13.07 -1.54 -8.96
C GLY A 73 -14.13 -2.57 -9.34
N LYS A 74 -14.13 -3.03 -10.60
CA LYS A 74 -14.99 -4.17 -10.96
C LYS A 74 -14.39 -5.48 -10.48
N HIS A 75 -13.06 -5.51 -10.33
CA HIS A 75 -12.32 -6.73 -10.04
C HIS A 75 -11.87 -6.86 -8.59
N ARG A 76 -12.23 -5.93 -7.68
CA ARG A 76 -11.86 -6.04 -6.27
C ARG A 76 -12.34 -7.37 -5.69
N PRO A 77 -11.45 -8.16 -5.07
CA PRO A 77 -11.82 -9.42 -4.44
C PRO A 77 -12.98 -9.23 -3.44
N LYS A 78 -13.91 -10.18 -3.44
CA LYS A 78 -15.12 -10.12 -2.59
C LYS A 78 -14.78 -10.10 -1.10
N GLU A 79 -13.67 -10.74 -0.74
CA GLU A 79 -13.08 -10.79 0.58
C GLU A 79 -12.75 -9.38 1.08
N VAL A 80 -12.08 -8.57 0.25
CA VAL A 80 -11.76 -7.17 0.55
C VAL A 80 -13.04 -6.36 0.72
N SER A 81 -14.01 -6.53 -0.19
CA SER A 81 -15.29 -5.82 -0.12
C SER A 81 -16.06 -6.15 1.17
N THR A 82 -16.08 -7.41 1.58
CA THR A 82 -16.72 -7.88 2.81
C THR A 82 -15.98 -7.36 4.04
N TRP A 83 -14.65 -7.43 4.03
CA TRP A 83 -13.80 -6.94 5.11
C TRP A 83 -14.00 -5.45 5.36
N VAL A 84 -14.00 -4.62 4.32
CA VAL A 84 -14.27 -3.18 4.43
C VAL A 84 -15.69 -2.92 4.94
N LYS A 85 -16.71 -3.65 4.44
CA LYS A 85 -18.10 -3.53 4.89
C LYS A 85 -18.28 -3.88 6.37
N ASN A 86 -17.53 -4.86 6.85
CA ASN A 86 -17.56 -5.32 8.25
C ASN A 86 -16.60 -4.52 9.16
N ALA A 87 -16.27 -3.28 8.77
CA ALA A 87 -15.37 -2.40 9.51
C ALA A 87 -14.01 -3.05 9.85
N ARG A 88 -13.55 -3.98 9.01
CA ARG A 88 -12.26 -4.70 9.16
C ARG A 88 -12.18 -5.54 10.44
N ALA A 89 -13.31 -6.02 10.92
CA ALA A 89 -13.38 -6.72 12.21
C ALA A 89 -12.57 -8.03 12.25
N ALA A 90 -12.48 -8.77 11.13
CA ALA A 90 -11.74 -10.02 11.06
C ALA A 90 -11.23 -10.27 9.64
N ASP A 91 -9.99 -10.77 9.54
CA ASP A 91 -9.37 -11.10 8.26
C ASP A 91 -10.09 -12.26 7.56
N PRO A 92 -10.27 -12.19 6.23
CA PRO A 92 -10.87 -13.27 5.47
C PRO A 92 -9.91 -14.45 5.33
N VAL A 93 -10.47 -15.66 5.35
CA VAL A 93 -9.72 -16.87 5.01
C VAL A 93 -9.67 -17.02 3.50
N ILE A 94 -8.47 -16.91 2.93
CA ILE A 94 -8.24 -17.12 1.50
C ILE A 94 -8.11 -18.63 1.23
N LYS A 95 -9.14 -19.21 0.61
CA LYS A 95 -9.22 -20.67 0.39
C LYS A 95 -8.42 -21.14 -0.83
N ASN A 96 -8.31 -20.31 -1.85
CA ASN A 96 -7.62 -20.62 -3.09
C ASN A 96 -6.71 -19.44 -3.46
N PRO A 97 -5.42 -19.51 -3.10
CA PRO A 97 -4.48 -18.42 -3.33
C PRO A 97 -4.24 -18.15 -4.82
N VAL A 98 -4.34 -19.16 -5.69
CA VAL A 98 -4.22 -18.98 -7.15
C VAL A 98 -5.34 -18.10 -7.69
N THR A 99 -6.59 -18.46 -7.39
CA THR A 99 -7.77 -17.71 -7.84
C THR A 99 -7.82 -16.31 -7.25
N PHE A 100 -7.47 -16.19 -5.96
CA PHE A 100 -7.39 -14.90 -5.29
C PHE A 100 -6.33 -14.01 -5.93
N GLY A 101 -5.15 -14.56 -6.23
CA GLY A 101 -4.06 -13.85 -6.90
C GLY A 101 -4.45 -13.30 -8.26
N VAL A 102 -5.17 -14.07 -9.08
CA VAL A 102 -5.69 -13.60 -10.37
C VAL A 102 -6.63 -12.40 -10.18
N GLN A 103 -7.59 -12.51 -9.26
CA GLN A 103 -8.52 -11.39 -8.98
C GLN A 103 -7.79 -10.17 -8.42
N TRP A 104 -6.82 -10.40 -7.54
CA TRP A 104 -6.00 -9.34 -6.96
C TRP A 104 -5.23 -8.60 -8.04
N TRP A 105 -4.59 -9.32 -8.99
CA TRP A 105 -3.89 -8.71 -10.11
C TRP A 105 -4.80 -7.92 -11.03
N MET A 106 -6.00 -8.44 -11.35
CA MET A 106 -6.98 -7.71 -12.13
C MET A 106 -7.39 -6.41 -11.43
N TRP A 107 -7.66 -6.47 -10.13
CA TRP A 107 -7.97 -5.27 -9.35
C TRP A 107 -6.80 -4.30 -9.30
N TYR A 108 -5.60 -4.78 -9.03
CA TYR A 108 -4.40 -3.95 -8.95
C TYR A 108 -4.13 -3.25 -10.29
N ALA A 109 -4.32 -3.94 -11.42
CA ALA A 109 -4.18 -3.38 -12.75
C ALA A 109 -5.22 -2.30 -13.08
N GLU A 110 -6.47 -2.43 -12.61
CA GLU A 110 -7.49 -1.39 -12.74
C GLU A 110 -7.09 -0.07 -12.07
N LEU A 111 -6.35 -0.17 -10.96
CA LEU A 111 -5.91 0.98 -10.19
C LEU A 111 -4.70 1.69 -10.82
N GLN A 112 -4.04 1.06 -11.80
CA GLN A 112 -2.84 1.64 -12.39
C GLN A 112 -3.12 2.79 -13.36
N PRO A 113 -2.16 3.71 -13.51
CA PRO A 113 -2.09 4.63 -14.64
C PRO A 113 -2.19 3.92 -15.99
N GLU A 114 -2.81 4.56 -16.97
CA GLU A 114 -3.04 3.95 -18.29
C GLU A 114 -1.73 3.59 -18.99
N CYS A 115 -0.68 4.41 -18.83
CA CYS A 115 0.65 4.14 -19.38
C CYS A 115 1.30 2.85 -18.86
N ARG A 116 0.80 2.30 -17.74
CA ARG A 116 1.29 1.02 -17.19
C ARG A 116 0.48 -0.17 -17.69
N LYS A 117 -0.73 0.01 -18.22
CA LYS A 117 -1.59 -1.09 -18.65
C LYS A 117 -1.11 -1.58 -20.02
N ALA A 118 -0.38 -2.69 -20.06
CA ALA A 118 -0.04 -3.31 -21.34
C ALA A 118 -1.28 -3.95 -21.97
N VAL A 119 -1.22 -4.10 -23.30
CA VAL A 119 -2.26 -4.76 -24.11
C VAL A 119 -2.45 -6.24 -23.73
N GLU A 120 -1.44 -6.89 -23.13
CA GLU A 120 -1.44 -8.33 -22.80
C GLU A 120 -1.64 -8.65 -21.30
N GLY A 121 -2.13 -7.69 -20.50
CA GLY A 121 -2.49 -7.94 -19.10
C GLY A 121 -1.31 -7.94 -18.12
N HIS A 122 -0.11 -7.57 -18.57
CA HIS A 122 1.04 -7.29 -17.71
C HIS A 122 1.16 -5.80 -17.39
N LEU A 123 1.59 -5.45 -16.18
CA LEU A 123 1.91 -4.07 -15.85
C LEU A 123 3.31 -3.71 -16.33
N GLN A 124 3.42 -2.63 -17.09
CA GLN A 124 4.70 -2.08 -17.49
C GLN A 124 5.30 -1.27 -16.33
N ARG A 125 6.61 -1.40 -16.14
CA ARG A 125 7.40 -0.55 -15.23
C ARG A 125 7.86 0.72 -15.95
N VAL A 126 6.90 1.48 -16.43
CA VAL A 126 7.10 2.81 -17.01
C VAL A 126 6.74 3.84 -15.96
N THR A 127 7.63 4.80 -15.73
CA THR A 127 7.39 5.95 -14.83
C THR A 127 6.29 6.83 -15.41
N PRO A 128 5.09 6.88 -14.78
CA PRO A 128 4.00 7.74 -15.22
C PRO A 128 4.34 9.20 -14.97
N GLU A 129 3.72 10.11 -15.73
CA GLU A 129 3.86 11.54 -15.46
C GLU A 129 3.19 11.91 -14.12
N ASN A 130 3.64 13.02 -13.50
CA ASN A 130 3.35 13.42 -12.10
C ASN A 130 1.87 13.50 -11.68
N ASN A 131 0.92 13.35 -12.61
CA ASN A 131 -0.52 13.47 -12.40
C ASN A 131 -1.30 12.20 -12.77
N GLU A 132 -0.63 11.12 -13.19
CA GLU A 132 -1.32 9.92 -13.67
C GLU A 132 -1.60 8.87 -12.57
N TRP A 133 -0.96 8.99 -11.41
CA TRP A 133 -1.17 8.11 -10.24
C TRP A 133 -2.49 8.35 -9.50
N THR A 134 -3.43 9.13 -10.04
CA THR A 134 -4.64 9.63 -9.34
C THR A 134 -5.45 8.55 -8.63
N GLU A 135 -5.50 7.33 -9.16
CA GLU A 135 -6.24 6.22 -8.54
C GLU A 135 -5.50 5.53 -7.37
N LEU A 136 -4.17 5.49 -7.39
CA LEU A 136 -3.34 4.90 -6.33
C LEU A 136 -2.76 5.93 -5.35
N HIS A 137 -2.72 7.21 -5.74
CA HIS A 137 -2.28 8.34 -4.93
C HIS A 137 -3.37 8.77 -3.93
N LYS A 138 -3.92 7.76 -3.24
CA LYS A 138 -5.02 7.86 -2.30
C LYS A 138 -4.55 7.29 -0.97
N GLY A 139 -4.33 8.18 -0.01
CA GLY A 139 -4.05 7.80 1.38
C GLY A 139 -5.32 7.33 2.09
N THR A 140 -5.29 7.28 3.43
CA THR A 140 -6.41 6.88 4.31
C THR A 140 -6.58 5.37 4.51
N ILE A 141 -7.41 5.00 5.48
CA ILE A 141 -7.73 3.59 5.82
C ILE A 141 -8.45 2.84 4.68
N ASN A 142 -9.03 3.56 3.71
CA ASN A 142 -9.63 3.00 2.50
C ASN A 142 -8.74 3.19 1.25
N GLY A 143 -7.55 3.76 1.43
CA GLY A 143 -6.55 3.93 0.39
C GLY A 143 -5.68 2.69 0.23
N PHE A 144 -4.39 2.91 0.00
CA PHE A 144 -3.40 1.86 -0.29
C PHE A 144 -3.30 0.77 0.79
N TYR A 145 -3.66 1.07 2.04
CA TYR A 145 -3.73 0.09 3.14
C TYR A 145 -4.56 -1.16 2.79
N GLY A 146 -5.73 -0.98 2.16
CA GLY A 146 -6.60 -2.12 1.83
C GLY A 146 -6.00 -3.06 0.78
N LEU A 147 -5.18 -2.51 -0.12
CA LEU A 147 -4.43 -3.27 -1.12
C LEU A 147 -3.29 -4.06 -0.47
N LEU A 148 -2.59 -3.46 0.49
CA LEU A 148 -1.52 -4.14 1.24
C LEU A 148 -2.07 -5.24 2.15
N ALA A 149 -3.16 -4.97 2.87
CA ALA A 149 -3.80 -5.98 3.71
C ALA A 149 -4.17 -7.22 2.89
N SER A 150 -4.76 -7.03 1.70
CA SER A 150 -5.14 -8.14 0.82
C SER A 150 -3.94 -8.88 0.23
N LEU A 151 -2.85 -8.19 -0.08
CA LEU A 151 -1.59 -8.81 -0.49
C LEU A 151 -1.00 -9.66 0.64
N GLY A 152 -1.08 -9.18 1.89
CA GLY A 152 -0.66 -9.93 3.07
C GLY A 152 -1.49 -11.18 3.33
N TRP A 153 -2.81 -11.15 3.09
CA TRP A 153 -3.65 -12.35 3.15
C TRP A 153 -3.28 -13.37 2.08
N TRP A 154 -3.00 -12.90 0.86
CA TRP A 154 -2.55 -13.76 -0.23
C TRP A 154 -1.22 -14.43 0.11
N MET A 155 -0.27 -13.67 0.66
CA MET A 155 1.03 -14.18 1.10
C MET A 155 0.88 -15.30 2.14
N LYS A 156 0.08 -15.08 3.19
CA LYS A 156 -0.20 -16.11 4.21
C LYS A 156 -0.82 -17.37 3.60
N ALA A 157 -1.74 -17.22 2.65
CA ALA A 157 -2.40 -18.35 2.01
C ALA A 157 -1.48 -19.13 1.07
N ALA A 158 -0.63 -18.42 0.31
CA ALA A 158 0.37 -19.01 -0.58
C ALA A 158 1.45 -19.77 0.21
N GLU A 159 1.87 -19.24 1.36
CA GLU A 159 2.81 -19.93 2.26
C GLU A 159 2.22 -21.25 2.78
N VAL A 160 0.96 -21.24 3.19
CA VAL A 160 0.28 -22.46 3.71
C VAL A 160 0.06 -23.50 2.62
N SER A 161 -0.28 -23.11 1.39
CA SER A 161 -0.56 -24.05 0.30
C SER A 161 0.67 -24.46 -0.51
N GLY A 162 1.72 -23.64 -0.52
CA GLY A 162 2.86 -23.77 -1.43
C GLY A 162 2.54 -23.39 -2.89
N GLU A 163 1.41 -22.74 -3.15
CA GLU A 163 0.95 -22.36 -4.50
C GLU A 163 1.04 -20.84 -4.72
N ALA A 164 1.00 -20.39 -5.99
CA ALA A 164 0.97 -18.97 -6.39
C ALA A 164 2.19 -18.14 -5.94
N THR A 165 3.30 -18.79 -5.59
CA THR A 165 4.51 -18.13 -5.07
C THR A 165 5.16 -17.18 -6.08
N GLU A 166 5.29 -17.59 -7.35
CA GLU A 166 5.89 -16.75 -8.41
C GLU A 166 5.06 -15.51 -8.72
N THR A 167 3.73 -15.66 -8.81
CA THR A 167 2.82 -14.55 -9.09
C THR A 167 2.70 -13.59 -7.90
N LEU A 168 2.87 -14.11 -6.68
CA LEU A 168 2.96 -13.32 -5.46
C LEU A 168 4.28 -12.53 -5.39
N ASP A 169 5.43 -13.14 -5.69
CA ASP A 169 6.73 -12.45 -5.70
C ASP A 169 6.74 -11.30 -6.70
N THR A 170 6.18 -11.53 -7.89
CA THR A 170 5.95 -10.49 -8.89
C THR A 170 5.10 -9.34 -8.34
N ALA A 171 4.05 -9.65 -7.57
CA ALA A 171 3.16 -8.64 -7.00
C ALA A 171 3.86 -7.83 -5.90
N LEU A 172 4.61 -8.48 -5.00
CA LEU A 172 5.41 -7.82 -3.98
C LEU A 172 6.43 -6.86 -4.60
N SER A 173 7.15 -7.35 -5.63
CA SER A 173 8.15 -6.55 -6.34
C SER A 173 7.53 -5.33 -7.04
N ASP A 174 6.38 -5.49 -7.69
CA ASP A 174 5.72 -4.38 -8.38
C ASP A 174 5.13 -3.34 -7.40
N VAL A 175 4.54 -3.80 -6.29
CA VAL A 175 4.02 -2.92 -5.24
C VAL A 175 5.14 -2.10 -4.59
N SER A 176 6.28 -2.73 -4.27
CA SER A 176 7.46 -2.03 -3.75
C SER A 176 7.91 -0.92 -4.71
N TRP A 177 8.05 -1.26 -6.00
CA TRP A 177 8.43 -0.30 -7.04
C TRP A 177 7.44 0.86 -7.17
N ALA A 178 6.13 0.58 -7.14
CA ALA A 178 5.10 1.61 -7.24
C ALA A 178 5.11 2.56 -6.04
N LEU A 179 5.29 2.04 -4.82
CA LEU A 179 5.38 2.85 -3.60
C LEU A 179 6.60 3.77 -3.60
N GLU A 180 7.75 3.27 -4.04
CA GLU A 180 8.96 4.10 -4.19
C GLU A 180 8.70 5.27 -5.13
N LEU A 181 8.15 4.98 -6.31
CA LEU A 181 7.93 6.02 -7.31
C LEU A 181 6.94 7.09 -6.83
N MET A 182 5.84 6.67 -6.21
CA MET A 182 4.84 7.61 -5.66
C MET A 182 5.43 8.48 -4.54
N SER A 183 6.30 7.92 -3.70
CA SER A 183 6.95 8.66 -2.60
C SER A 183 7.95 9.70 -3.13
N HIS A 184 8.69 9.39 -4.19
CA HIS A 184 9.65 10.32 -4.81
C HIS A 184 8.95 11.45 -5.60
N ALA A 185 7.85 11.15 -6.28
CA ALA A 185 7.06 12.15 -6.99
C ALA A 185 6.42 13.19 -6.06
N ALA A 186 6.08 12.81 -4.83
CA ALA A 186 5.54 13.73 -3.82
C ALA A 186 6.63 14.65 -3.24
N ASN A 187 7.85 14.14 -2.98
CA ASN A 187 8.96 14.93 -2.44
C ASN A 187 9.49 16.00 -3.43
N THR A 188 9.47 15.73 -4.74
CA THR A 188 9.90 16.72 -5.75
C THR A 188 8.94 17.91 -5.87
N LYS A 189 7.66 17.76 -5.53
CA LYS A 189 6.69 18.89 -5.50
C LYS A 189 6.94 19.86 -4.35
N HIS A 190 7.56 19.41 -3.26
CA HIS A 190 7.91 20.26 -2.10
C HIS A 190 9.28 20.96 -2.24
N ALA A 191 10.09 20.58 -3.23
CA ALA A 191 11.45 21.10 -3.41
C ALA A 191 11.56 22.36 -4.28
N SER A 192 10.46 23.02 -4.64
CA SER A 192 10.51 24.27 -5.42
C SER A 192 10.03 25.50 -4.62
N PRO A 193 10.97 26.30 -4.10
CA PRO A 193 10.75 27.71 -3.82
C PRO A 193 11.55 28.58 -4.80
N GLY A 194 10.85 29.38 -5.60
CA GLY A 194 11.34 30.70 -6.02
C GLY A 194 11.95 30.83 -7.41
N SER A 195 11.13 31.33 -8.34
CA SER A 195 11.47 32.52 -9.10
C SER A 195 10.18 33.15 -9.65
N GLU A 196 9.61 34.06 -8.85
CA GLU A 196 8.80 35.15 -9.40
C GLU A 196 9.70 36.03 -10.26
N GLU A 197 9.29 36.33 -11.49
CA GLU A 197 9.55 37.63 -12.07
C GLU A 197 8.27 38.10 -12.79
N GLY A 198 7.63 39.10 -12.18
CA GLY A 198 6.39 39.67 -12.67
C GLY A 198 6.60 40.56 -13.89
N ALA A 199 5.72 40.45 -14.87
CA ALA A 199 5.54 41.46 -15.91
C ALA A 199 4.07 41.90 -15.94
N ALA A 200 3.77 42.93 -15.14
CA ALA A 200 2.51 43.65 -15.18
C ALA A 200 2.44 44.49 -16.48
N SER A 201 1.74 43.99 -17.50
CA SER A 201 1.38 44.80 -18.67
C SER A 201 0.12 45.64 -18.38
N LYS A 202 0.31 46.92 -18.04
CA LYS A 202 -0.76 47.93 -18.11
C LYS A 202 -1.05 48.24 -19.58
N LYS A 203 -2.24 47.89 -20.06
CA LYS A 203 -2.80 48.43 -21.32
C LYS A 203 -3.12 49.90 -21.12
N VAL A 204 -2.36 50.77 -21.77
CA VAL A 204 -2.71 52.17 -22.00
C VAL A 204 -3.81 52.23 -23.06
N ARG A 205 -4.91 52.90 -22.72
CA ARG A 205 -5.99 53.30 -23.64
C ARG A 205 -5.56 54.63 -24.25
N ILE A 206 -5.49 54.71 -25.57
CA ILE A 206 -5.30 55.95 -26.32
C ILE A 206 -6.66 56.32 -26.90
N ASP A 207 -7.04 57.58 -26.69
CA ASP A 207 -8.24 58.24 -27.20
C ASP A 207 -8.20 58.44 -28.72
#